data_AF-A0A3B8LJI0-F1
#
_entry.id   AF-A0A3B8LJI0-F1
#
_cell.length_a   1.000
_cell.length_b   1.000
_cell.length_c   1.000
_cell.angle_alpha   90.00
_cell.angle_beta   90.00
_cell.angle_gamma   90.00
#
_symmetry.space_group_name_H-M   'P 1'
#
loop_
_entity.id
_entity.type
_entity.pdbx_description
1 polymer ?
#
loop_
_entity_poly.entity_id
_entity_poly.type
_entity_poly.pdbx_seq_one_letter_code
_entity_poly.pdbx_strand_id
1 'polypeptide(L)'
;MMRWIRWSVCCILFVYWSGGIVSCTGSIQPGRDGTITFLEPDPKSEQLVILEGQGQRETPVDTQKQERISEPLDEPASKEPSQAENGGTEQPVEDEPAQEPVTSVDAGEPTPDLMQPEPTPEIPPELRDFIGKPCQVDGVSGTCLLSTSCTGDRVATPGHCPGPSSVQCCTKKTTPSGSCDETKKVTPNTGLTEAAGSGGCPSGMVRVSNFCIDQYEASLVEVLFNGTTRQWSPYFNPGTTPVKAVSVKGAVPQGYINGKQAAAACKLAGKRLCTDTEWLRACRGTQNHTYPYGNTRQPGVCNDARSKHPAVEYYGTSASWVFSKLGNPCINQLANSLGKTGAKTGCVTAEKVYDMMGNLHEWTSTSSGIFRGGYYVDTYRNGNGCLYRTTAHNTSHWDYSTGFRCCADVP
;
A
#
# COMPACT_ATOMS: atom_id res chain seq x y z
N MET A 1 -26.24 32.41 -39.50
CA MET A 1 -25.93 31.09 -40.11
C MET A 1 -24.44 31.11 -40.43
N MET A 2 -23.57 30.17 -40.08
CA MET A 2 -23.66 28.75 -39.76
C MET A 2 -22.48 28.41 -38.83
N ARG A 3 -22.68 27.50 -37.87
CA ARG A 3 -21.64 26.91 -37.01
C ARG A 3 -20.68 26.05 -37.84
N TRP A 4 -19.38 26.07 -37.54
CA TRP A 4 -18.44 25.05 -38.00
C TRP A 4 -18.13 24.09 -36.85
N ILE A 5 -18.52 22.84 -37.05
CA ILE A 5 -18.25 21.69 -36.18
C ILE A 5 -16.87 21.14 -36.60
N ARG A 6 -15.90 21.09 -35.68
CA ARG A 6 -14.67 20.32 -35.89
C ARG A 6 -14.92 18.87 -35.48
N TRP A 7 -14.86 17.97 -36.45
CA TRP A 7 -14.70 16.54 -36.22
C TRP A 7 -13.21 16.23 -36.08
N SER A 8 -12.80 15.64 -34.96
CA SER A 8 -11.51 14.94 -34.87
C SER A 8 -11.75 13.47 -35.19
N VAL A 9 -11.36 13.04 -36.38
CA VAL A 9 -11.26 11.63 -36.74
C VAL A 9 -9.92 11.14 -36.23
N CYS A 10 -9.94 10.22 -35.25
CA CYS A 10 -8.78 9.50 -34.78
C CYS A 10 -8.64 8.23 -35.62
N CYS A 11 -7.72 8.21 -36.59
CA CYS A 11 -7.32 6.96 -37.25
C CYS A 11 -6.36 6.21 -36.32
N ILE A 12 -6.83 5.11 -35.74
CA ILE A 12 -5.99 4.11 -35.06
C ILE A 12 -5.55 3.11 -36.13
N LEU A 13 -4.25 3.09 -36.44
CA LEU A 13 -3.62 1.95 -37.11
C LEU A 13 -2.72 1.25 -36.10
N PHE A 14 -3.07 0.01 -35.76
CA PHE A 14 -2.21 -0.91 -35.02
C PHE A 14 -1.21 -1.54 -35.99
N VAL A 15 0.08 -1.44 -35.66
CA VAL A 15 1.10 -2.36 -36.17
C VAL A 15 1.79 -2.99 -34.97
N TYR A 16 1.63 -4.31 -34.83
CA TYR A 16 2.42 -5.16 -33.96
C TYR A 16 3.79 -5.37 -34.60
N TRP A 17 4.87 -4.89 -33.98
CA TRP A 17 6.02 -5.68 -33.52
C TRP A 17 7.12 -4.77 -32.94
N SER A 18 7.69 -5.21 -31.80
CA SER A 18 8.95 -4.74 -31.19
C SER A 18 9.13 -3.23 -30.88
N GLY A 19 8.74 -2.85 -29.66
CA GLY A 19 9.53 -1.98 -28.76
C GLY A 19 9.90 -0.57 -29.22
N GLY A 20 9.01 0.41 -28.97
CA GLY A 20 9.36 1.84 -28.93
C GLY A 20 8.19 2.74 -29.31
N ILE A 21 7.71 3.60 -28.41
CA ILE A 21 6.81 4.71 -28.75
C ILE A 21 7.70 5.89 -29.13
N VAL A 22 7.76 6.22 -30.43
CA VAL A 22 8.31 7.50 -30.91
C VAL A 22 7.16 8.51 -30.93
N SER A 23 7.26 9.56 -30.12
CA SER A 23 6.34 10.69 -30.16
C SER A 23 6.82 11.69 -31.22
N CYS A 24 6.14 11.78 -32.36
CA CYS A 24 6.41 12.80 -33.36
C CYS A 24 5.58 14.07 -33.06
N THR A 25 6.23 15.14 -32.59
CA THR A 25 5.67 16.50 -32.62
C THR A 25 6.23 17.24 -33.83
N GLY A 26 5.47 17.30 -34.92
CA GLY A 26 5.78 18.11 -36.10
C GLY A 26 4.58 18.98 -36.48
N SER A 27 4.82 20.28 -36.69
CA SER A 27 3.80 21.24 -37.13
C SER A 27 3.59 21.15 -38.65
N ILE A 28 2.33 21.03 -39.10
CA ILE A 28 1.96 21.01 -40.52
C ILE A 28 1.50 22.40 -40.94
N GLN A 29 2.06 22.96 -42.02
CA GLN A 29 1.47 24.09 -42.75
C GLN A 29 1.07 23.65 -44.17
N PRO A 30 -0.15 23.97 -44.64
CA PRO A 30 -0.59 23.59 -45.97
C PRO A 30 0.01 24.51 -47.06
N GLY A 31 0.70 23.91 -48.03
CA GLY A 31 1.07 24.59 -49.29
C GLY A 31 -0.14 24.76 -50.22
N ARG A 32 -0.14 25.79 -51.07
CA ARG A 32 -1.30 26.19 -51.89
C ARG A 32 -1.71 25.21 -53.00
N ASP A 33 -0.95 24.14 -53.22
CA ASP A 33 -1.14 23.25 -54.37
C ASP A 33 -1.43 21.78 -53.96
N GLY A 34 -1.70 21.53 -52.67
CA GLY A 34 -2.14 20.22 -52.18
C GLY A 34 -1.05 19.17 -51.96
N THR A 35 0.23 19.51 -52.12
CA THR A 35 1.36 18.64 -51.78
C THR A 35 1.84 18.86 -50.34
N ILE A 36 2.07 17.75 -49.61
CA ILE A 36 2.65 17.73 -48.27
C ILE A 36 4.15 17.41 -48.40
N THR A 37 5.01 18.36 -48.04
CA THR A 37 6.47 18.16 -48.02
C THR A 37 6.92 17.94 -46.58
N PHE A 38 7.58 16.82 -46.31
CA PHE A 38 8.23 16.56 -45.01
C PHE A 38 9.60 17.25 -45.02
N LEU A 39 9.85 18.14 -44.06
CA LEU A 39 11.19 18.70 -43.83
C LEU A 39 11.95 17.78 -42.86
N GLU A 40 13.10 17.28 -43.29
CA GLU A 40 14.04 16.57 -42.40
C GLU A 40 14.62 17.56 -41.36
N PRO A 41 14.84 17.13 -40.10
CA PRO A 41 15.45 18.00 -39.09
C PRO A 41 16.96 18.16 -39.31
N ASP A 42 17.41 19.42 -39.32
CA ASP A 42 18.82 19.84 -39.39
C ASP A 42 19.60 19.39 -38.13
N PRO A 43 20.70 18.62 -38.25
CA PRO A 43 21.42 18.08 -37.10
C PRO A 43 22.40 19.06 -36.42
N LYS A 44 22.26 20.39 -36.57
CA LYS A 44 23.17 21.37 -35.94
C LYS A 44 22.48 22.59 -35.29
N SER A 45 21.81 22.36 -34.17
CA SER A 45 21.63 23.32 -33.05
C SER A 45 21.02 22.50 -31.89
N GLU A 46 21.51 22.48 -30.65
CA GLU A 46 21.97 23.57 -29.80
C GLU A 46 23.08 23.10 -28.84
N GLN A 47 23.83 24.09 -28.36
CA GLN A 47 25.04 23.98 -27.55
C GLN A 47 24.75 23.52 -26.12
N LEU A 48 25.58 22.58 -25.67
CA LEU A 48 25.77 22.16 -24.29
C LEU A 48 26.44 23.30 -23.50
N VAL A 49 25.70 24.00 -22.64
CA VAL A 49 26.28 24.88 -21.62
C VAL A 49 26.47 24.05 -20.35
N ILE A 50 27.72 23.68 -20.07
CA ILE A 50 28.15 23.09 -18.80
C ILE A 50 28.32 24.23 -17.80
N LEU A 51 27.52 24.21 -16.73
CA LEU A 51 27.81 24.97 -15.50
C LEU A 51 28.19 23.96 -14.43
N GLU A 52 29.48 23.97 -14.06
CA GLU A 52 30.01 23.26 -12.90
C GLU A 52 29.51 23.95 -11.62
N GLY A 53 28.93 23.18 -10.70
CA GLY A 53 28.42 23.63 -9.41
C GLY A 53 28.58 22.54 -8.37
N GLN A 54 29.67 22.68 -7.61
CA GLN A 54 30.17 21.96 -6.44
C GLN A 54 29.16 21.14 -5.60
N GLY A 55 29.60 19.92 -5.25
CA GLY A 55 28.81 18.93 -4.55
C GLY A 55 28.58 19.16 -3.06
N GLN A 56 27.54 18.49 -2.56
CA GLN A 56 27.40 18.11 -1.17
C GLN A 56 26.99 16.63 -1.08
N ARG A 57 27.64 15.93 -0.15
CA ARG A 57 27.46 14.51 0.17
C ARG A 57 26.02 14.24 0.61
N GLU A 58 25.34 13.34 -0.08
CA GLU A 58 24.17 12.65 0.44
C GLU A 58 24.63 11.53 1.40
N THR A 59 24.08 11.52 2.61
CA THR A 59 24.17 10.38 3.52
C THR A 59 22.90 9.55 3.37
N PRO A 60 22.95 8.21 3.34
CA PRO A 60 21.75 7.39 3.20
C PRO A 60 20.92 7.46 4.49
N VAL A 61 19.67 7.90 4.38
CA VAL A 61 18.68 7.80 5.45
C VAL A 61 18.10 6.39 5.44
N ASP A 62 18.35 5.64 6.51
CA ASP A 62 17.81 4.32 6.78
C ASP A 62 16.27 4.38 6.93
N THR A 63 15.56 3.82 5.95
CA THR A 63 14.10 3.81 5.82
C THR A 63 13.39 2.81 6.73
N GLN A 64 14.08 2.07 7.60
CA GLN A 64 13.45 1.04 8.44
C GLN A 64 13.12 1.46 9.89
N LYS A 65 13.38 2.72 10.28
CA LYS A 65 13.29 3.11 11.69
C LYS A 65 11.94 3.71 12.14
N GLN A 66 11.04 4.07 11.23
CA GLN A 66 9.78 4.76 11.60
C GLN A 66 8.59 3.85 11.91
N GLU A 67 8.70 2.54 11.65
CA GLU A 67 7.64 1.57 11.99
C GLU A 67 7.90 0.79 13.29
N ARG A 68 9.04 1.02 13.96
CA ARG A 68 9.37 0.34 15.21
C ARG A 68 8.80 1.10 16.41
N ILE A 69 7.89 0.44 17.11
CA ILE A 69 7.16 0.88 18.31
C ILE A 69 8.13 1.38 19.40
N SER A 70 7.87 2.58 19.93
CA SER A 70 8.35 3.02 21.25
C SER A 70 7.19 2.97 22.24
N GLU A 71 7.23 2.02 23.17
CA GLU A 71 6.43 2.05 24.40
C GLU A 71 6.98 3.14 25.36
N PRO A 72 6.15 3.74 26.23
CA PRO A 72 6.58 4.82 27.11
C PRO A 72 7.41 4.29 28.29
N LEU A 73 8.60 4.87 28.49
CA LEU A 73 9.46 4.63 29.65
C LEU A 73 9.06 5.57 30.80
N ASP A 74 8.60 5.00 31.90
CA ASP A 74 8.70 5.61 33.23
C ASP A 74 9.99 5.06 33.89
N GLU A 75 10.95 5.94 34.20
CA GLU A 75 12.05 5.66 35.16
C GLU A 75 11.79 6.41 36.49
N PRO A 76 12.53 6.08 37.58
CA PRO A 76 13.78 6.82 37.80
C PRO A 76 14.98 5.99 38.31
N ALA A 77 16.12 6.17 37.64
CA ALA A 77 17.48 6.51 38.12
C ALA A 77 18.13 5.85 39.37
N SER A 78 19.34 5.30 39.17
CA SER A 78 20.54 5.59 40.02
C SER A 78 21.90 5.15 39.41
N LYS A 79 22.74 6.15 39.08
CA LYS A 79 24.23 6.33 39.18
C LYS A 79 25.24 5.15 39.07
N GLU A 80 26.09 5.22 37.99
CA GLU A 80 27.58 5.25 37.89
C GLU A 80 28.55 4.25 38.64
N PRO A 81 29.85 4.08 38.23
CA PRO A 81 30.44 3.78 36.90
C PRO A 81 31.72 2.84 36.92
N SER A 82 32.35 2.62 35.73
CA SER A 82 33.81 2.36 35.47
C SER A 82 34.31 0.87 35.55
N GLN A 83 35.31 0.30 34.83
CA GLN A 83 36.46 0.72 33.97
C GLN A 83 37.00 -0.43 33.04
N ALA A 84 37.87 -0.05 32.07
CA ALA A 84 39.10 -0.69 31.50
C ALA A 84 38.98 -2.00 30.67
N GLU A 85 39.40 -2.08 29.38
CA GLU A 85 40.72 -2.00 28.69
C GLU A 85 41.59 -3.28 28.70
N ASN A 86 41.85 -3.82 27.49
CA ASN A 86 43.05 -4.49 26.92
C ASN A 86 42.62 -5.47 25.79
N GLY A 87 43.26 -5.63 24.62
CA GLY A 87 44.59 -5.24 24.12
C GLY A 87 45.43 -6.49 23.74
N GLY A 88 45.73 -6.70 22.45
CA GLY A 88 46.76 -7.62 21.92
C GLY A 88 46.25 -8.64 20.87
N THR A 89 46.47 -8.49 19.55
CA THR A 89 47.66 -8.69 18.66
C THR A 89 47.87 -10.11 18.08
N GLU A 90 47.80 -10.16 16.74
CA GLU A 90 48.36 -11.03 15.65
C GLU A 90 49.57 -11.94 16.00
N GLN A 91 49.95 -13.07 15.34
CA GLN A 91 49.79 -13.69 13.98
C GLN A 91 50.54 -15.10 14.02
N PRO A 92 50.92 -15.82 12.92
CA PRO A 92 50.19 -16.73 12.01
C PRO A 92 50.89 -18.13 11.81
N VAL A 93 50.58 -18.87 10.70
CA VAL A 93 51.44 -19.78 9.86
C VAL A 93 50.98 -21.25 9.66
N GLU A 94 50.60 -21.56 8.40
CA GLU A 94 50.84 -22.75 7.50
C GLU A 94 50.42 -24.18 7.94
N ASP A 95 50.16 -25.19 7.09
CA ASP A 95 50.17 -25.46 5.63
C ASP A 95 49.36 -26.76 5.37
N GLU A 96 48.80 -26.94 4.15
CA GLU A 96 48.31 -28.22 3.58
C GLU A 96 49.44 -28.93 2.77
N PRO A 97 49.31 -30.08 2.03
CA PRO A 97 48.18 -31.01 1.78
C PRO A 97 48.60 -32.53 1.79
N ALA A 98 47.66 -33.46 1.53
CA ALA A 98 47.95 -34.71 0.79
C ALA A 98 46.69 -35.41 0.23
N GLN A 99 46.71 -35.65 -1.09
CA GLN A 99 45.82 -36.55 -1.85
C GLN A 99 46.45 -37.95 -1.96
N GLU A 100 45.65 -39.03 -2.02
CA GLU A 100 45.92 -40.26 -2.81
C GLU A 100 44.57 -41.03 -3.11
N PRO A 101 44.52 -42.18 -3.83
CA PRO A 101 44.06 -42.24 -5.21
C PRO A 101 42.81 -43.11 -5.43
N VAL A 102 42.09 -42.88 -6.54
CA VAL A 102 40.96 -43.71 -6.98
C VAL A 102 41.42 -44.75 -8.01
N THR A 103 41.18 -46.03 -7.71
CA THR A 103 41.28 -47.14 -8.65
C THR A 103 39.88 -47.58 -9.11
N SER A 104 39.77 -47.77 -10.42
CA SER A 104 38.60 -48.26 -11.15
C SER A 104 38.53 -49.78 -11.16
N VAL A 105 37.35 -50.37 -10.96
CA VAL A 105 36.98 -51.68 -11.54
C VAL A 105 35.45 -51.83 -11.65
N ASP A 106 35.06 -52.06 -12.89
CA ASP A 106 34.03 -52.95 -13.47
C ASP A 106 32.52 -52.86 -13.14
N ALA A 107 31.78 -53.00 -14.24
CA ALA A 107 30.34 -52.93 -14.37
C ALA A 107 29.68 -54.30 -14.18
N GLY A 108 28.58 -54.33 -13.42
CA GLY A 108 27.60 -55.41 -13.43
C GLY A 108 26.20 -54.79 -13.29
N GLU A 109 25.31 -55.08 -14.24
CA GLU A 109 23.93 -54.60 -14.28
C GLU A 109 23.12 -55.07 -13.05
N PRO A 110 22.31 -54.20 -12.41
CA PRO A 110 21.31 -54.64 -11.46
C PRO A 110 19.95 -54.86 -12.14
N THR A 111 19.34 -55.99 -11.82
CA THR A 111 17.94 -56.35 -12.07
C THR A 111 16.96 -55.32 -11.49
N PRO A 112 15.72 -55.21 -12.01
CA PRO A 112 14.76 -54.24 -11.50
C PRO A 112 14.25 -54.69 -10.13
N ASP A 113 14.77 -54.04 -9.10
CA ASP A 113 14.31 -54.21 -7.72
C ASP A 113 12.95 -53.54 -7.54
N LEU A 114 12.07 -54.19 -6.80
CA LEU A 114 10.74 -53.70 -6.47
C LEU A 114 10.90 -52.41 -5.67
N MET A 115 10.38 -51.29 -6.18
CA MET A 115 10.33 -50.01 -5.44
C MET A 115 9.71 -50.24 -4.06
N GLN A 116 10.56 -50.27 -3.04
CA GLN A 116 10.14 -50.18 -1.65
C GLN A 116 9.55 -48.79 -1.41
N PRO A 117 8.49 -48.66 -0.58
CA PRO A 117 7.98 -47.35 -0.21
C PRO A 117 9.08 -46.55 0.49
N GLU A 118 9.29 -45.31 0.02
CA GLU A 118 10.21 -44.33 0.62
C GLU A 118 10.04 -44.32 2.15
N PRO A 119 11.14 -44.41 2.93
CA PRO A 119 11.06 -44.38 4.38
C PRO A 119 10.40 -43.07 4.83
N THR A 120 9.37 -43.18 5.65
CA THR A 120 8.73 -42.02 6.26
C THR A 120 9.80 -41.26 7.04
N PRO A 121 9.94 -39.92 6.92
CA PRO A 121 10.99 -39.20 7.62
C PRO A 121 10.87 -39.45 9.13
N GLU A 122 11.80 -40.22 9.70
CA GLU A 122 11.78 -40.52 11.12
C GLU A 122 12.08 -39.24 11.91
N ILE A 123 11.25 -38.95 12.91
CA ILE A 123 11.49 -37.86 13.84
C ILE A 123 12.77 -38.20 14.62
N PRO A 124 13.78 -37.30 14.62
CA PRO A 124 15.02 -37.51 15.36
C PRO A 124 14.75 -37.88 16.83
N PRO A 125 15.44 -38.87 17.40
CA PRO A 125 15.17 -39.39 18.75
C PRO A 125 15.08 -38.29 19.83
N GLU A 126 15.93 -37.27 19.73
CA GLU A 126 16.00 -36.13 20.65
C GLU A 126 14.80 -35.18 20.58
N LEU A 127 13.99 -35.26 19.52
CA LEU A 127 12.79 -34.44 19.35
C LEU A 127 11.49 -35.16 19.75
N ARG A 128 11.55 -36.48 19.95
CA ARG A 128 10.37 -37.32 20.21
C ARG A 128 9.61 -36.91 21.48
N ASP A 129 10.31 -36.37 22.48
CA ASP A 129 9.70 -35.93 23.73
C ASP A 129 8.94 -34.60 23.61
N PHE A 130 9.22 -33.82 22.56
CA PHE A 130 8.64 -32.48 22.36
C PHE A 130 7.58 -32.46 21.27
N ILE A 131 7.75 -33.26 20.21
CA ILE A 131 6.84 -33.34 19.07
C ILE A 131 5.55 -34.07 19.46
N GLY A 132 4.41 -33.57 18.99
CA GLY A 132 3.09 -34.15 19.26
C GLY A 132 2.46 -33.71 20.58
N LYS A 133 3.18 -32.97 21.44
CA LYS A 133 2.60 -32.41 22.67
C LYS A 133 1.51 -31.39 22.35
N PRO A 134 0.39 -31.37 23.09
CA PRO A 134 -0.61 -30.32 22.96
C PRO A 134 -0.02 -28.99 23.42
N CYS A 135 -0.39 -27.92 22.73
CA CYS A 135 -0.01 -26.56 23.10
C CYS A 135 -1.19 -25.63 22.83
N GLN A 136 -1.10 -24.39 23.34
CA GLN A 136 -2.13 -23.38 23.14
C GLN A 136 -1.49 -22.01 22.93
N VAL A 137 -2.00 -21.27 21.95
CA VAL A 137 -1.64 -19.88 21.66
C VAL A 137 -2.94 -19.08 21.67
N ASP A 138 -3.06 -18.07 22.53
CA ASP A 138 -4.23 -17.18 22.59
C ASP A 138 -5.60 -17.90 22.62
N GLY A 139 -5.69 -19.01 23.37
CA GLY A 139 -6.92 -19.80 23.49
C GLY A 139 -7.10 -20.87 22.42
N VAL A 140 -6.21 -20.93 21.41
CA VAL A 140 -6.31 -21.83 20.25
C VAL A 140 -5.45 -23.07 20.45
N SER A 141 -6.07 -24.24 20.45
CA SER A 141 -5.37 -25.51 20.58
C SER A 141 -4.50 -25.80 19.35
N GLY A 142 -3.27 -26.25 19.60
CA GLY A 142 -2.31 -26.65 18.60
C GLY A 142 -1.50 -27.87 19.02
N THR A 143 -0.52 -28.21 18.20
CA THR A 143 0.40 -29.32 18.45
C THR A 143 1.84 -28.85 18.25
N CYS A 144 2.72 -29.25 19.16
CA CYS A 144 4.15 -28.99 19.03
C CYS A 144 4.72 -29.77 17.85
N LEU A 145 5.18 -29.04 16.83
CA LEU A 145 5.80 -29.58 15.62
C LEU A 145 7.11 -28.84 15.35
N LEU A 146 7.96 -29.42 14.50
CA LEU A 146 9.03 -28.65 13.89
C LEU A 146 8.43 -27.48 13.13
N SER A 147 9.04 -26.30 13.24
CA SER A 147 8.58 -25.09 12.53
C SER A 147 8.50 -25.32 11.02
N THR A 148 9.40 -26.14 10.46
CA THR A 148 9.41 -26.56 9.05
C THR A 148 8.28 -27.54 8.68
N SER A 149 7.75 -28.29 9.65
CA SER A 149 6.64 -29.23 9.46
C SER A 149 5.27 -28.59 9.68
N CYS A 150 5.21 -27.37 10.23
CA CYS A 150 3.97 -26.61 10.40
C CYS A 150 3.61 -25.88 9.09
N THR A 151 2.98 -26.61 8.17
CA THR A 151 2.69 -26.11 6.81
C THR A 151 1.18 -25.92 6.56
N GLY A 152 0.83 -25.32 5.42
CA GLY A 152 -0.56 -25.15 4.98
C GLY A 152 -1.32 -24.04 5.72
N ASP A 153 -2.46 -24.40 6.31
CA ASP A 153 -3.37 -23.50 7.02
C ASP A 153 -2.98 -23.28 8.49
N ARG A 154 -1.73 -23.55 8.86
CA ARG A 154 -1.24 -23.49 10.24
C ARG A 154 -0.14 -22.43 10.41
N VAL A 155 0.09 -22.02 11.66
CA VAL A 155 1.16 -21.08 12.04
C VAL A 155 1.95 -21.67 13.19
N ALA A 156 3.27 -21.64 13.06
CA ALA A 156 4.21 -22.01 14.10
C ALA A 156 4.50 -20.79 14.99
N THR A 157 4.18 -20.89 16.28
CA THR A 157 4.44 -19.82 17.27
C THR A 157 5.51 -20.29 18.27
N PRO A 158 6.68 -19.60 18.35
CA PRO A 158 7.73 -19.94 19.30
C PRO A 158 7.31 -19.77 20.76
N GLY A 159 7.93 -20.51 21.68
CA GLY A 159 7.77 -20.30 23.13
C GLY A 159 6.53 -20.94 23.78
N HIS A 160 5.70 -21.63 23.00
CA HIS A 160 4.49 -22.32 23.48
C HIS A 160 4.64 -23.85 23.53
N CYS A 161 5.84 -24.37 23.28
CA CYS A 161 6.18 -25.79 23.32
C CYS A 161 7.45 -26.01 24.15
N PRO A 162 7.54 -27.13 24.89
CA PRO A 162 8.80 -27.51 25.53
C PRO A 162 9.84 -27.92 24.47
N GLY A 163 11.12 -27.76 24.78
CA GLY A 163 12.22 -28.23 23.93
C GLY A 163 12.94 -27.12 23.15
N PRO A 164 13.67 -27.48 22.08
CA PRO A 164 14.48 -26.55 21.30
C PRO A 164 13.62 -25.56 20.51
N SER A 165 14.20 -24.43 20.11
CA SER A 165 13.51 -23.34 19.37
C SER A 165 12.95 -23.75 18.00
N SER A 166 13.40 -24.88 17.46
CA SER A 166 12.88 -25.50 16.25
C SER A 166 11.51 -26.15 16.47
N VAL A 167 11.13 -26.48 17.71
CA VAL A 167 9.80 -27.01 18.06
C VAL A 167 8.91 -25.86 18.51
N GLN A 168 7.85 -25.62 17.76
CA GLN A 168 6.96 -24.47 17.96
C GLN A 168 5.50 -24.95 18.00
N CYS A 169 4.63 -24.16 18.63
CA CYS A 169 3.23 -24.52 18.69
C CYS A 169 2.58 -24.30 17.33
N CYS A 170 2.26 -25.38 16.65
CA CYS A 170 1.58 -25.35 15.36
C CYS A 170 0.08 -25.32 15.59
N THR A 171 -0.51 -24.14 15.51
CA THR A 171 -1.96 -23.94 15.63
C THR A 171 -2.57 -23.80 14.24
N LYS A 172 -3.84 -24.17 14.07
CA LYS A 172 -4.59 -23.74 12.89
C LYS A 172 -4.57 -22.21 12.86
N LYS A 173 -4.39 -21.61 11.67
CA LYS A 173 -4.66 -20.19 11.44
C LYS A 173 -6.08 -19.92 11.91
N THR A 174 -6.16 -19.45 13.14
CA THR A 174 -7.36 -18.86 13.67
C THR A 174 -7.29 -17.44 13.21
N THR A 175 -7.83 -17.22 12.01
CA THR A 175 -8.39 -15.91 11.72
C THR A 175 -9.30 -15.61 12.91
N PRO A 176 -9.13 -14.49 13.62
CA PRO A 176 -10.05 -14.10 14.67
C PRO A 176 -11.49 -14.33 14.16
N SER A 177 -12.28 -15.10 14.91
CA SER A 177 -13.65 -15.52 14.62
C SER A 177 -14.39 -14.57 13.65
N GLY A 178 -14.53 -14.94 12.38
CA GLY A 178 -15.17 -14.12 11.32
C GLY A 178 -14.42 -14.09 9.99
N SER A 179 -13.75 -15.18 9.61
CA SER A 179 -12.71 -15.25 8.58
C SER A 179 -13.07 -14.54 7.28
N CYS A 180 -12.43 -13.40 7.04
CA CYS A 180 -12.30 -12.89 5.68
C CYS A 180 -11.58 -13.95 4.82
N ASP A 181 -12.10 -14.17 3.62
CA ASP A 181 -11.46 -14.98 2.58
C ASP A 181 -10.63 -14.03 1.71
N GLU A 182 -9.30 -14.18 1.77
CA GLU A 182 -8.33 -13.33 1.06
C GLU A 182 -8.50 -13.36 -0.46
N THR A 183 -9.15 -14.39 -1.00
CA THR A 183 -9.39 -14.54 -2.45
C THR A 183 -10.73 -13.94 -2.87
N LYS A 184 -11.63 -13.69 -1.91
CA LYS A 184 -13.00 -13.26 -2.19
C LYS A 184 -13.09 -11.74 -2.32
N LYS A 185 -13.34 -11.28 -3.55
CA LYS A 185 -13.62 -9.87 -3.86
C LYS A 185 -15.04 -9.48 -3.45
N VAL A 186 -15.29 -9.33 -2.15
CA VAL A 186 -16.58 -8.84 -1.63
C VAL A 186 -16.83 -7.39 -2.10
N THR A 187 -18.06 -7.08 -2.49
CA THR A 187 -18.47 -5.76 -2.98
C THR A 187 -19.47 -5.11 -2.00
N PRO A 188 -19.01 -4.59 -0.85
CA PRO A 188 -19.90 -4.04 0.19
C PRO A 188 -20.67 -2.78 -0.25
N ASN A 189 -20.26 -2.17 -1.36
CA ASN A 189 -20.86 -0.95 -1.90
C ASN A 189 -21.99 -1.23 -2.91
N THR A 190 -22.34 -2.49 -3.16
CA THR A 190 -23.44 -2.85 -4.07
C THR A 190 -24.75 -2.18 -3.65
N GLY A 191 -25.40 -1.51 -4.60
CA GLY A 191 -26.67 -0.81 -4.39
C GLY A 191 -26.53 0.63 -3.89
N LEU A 192 -25.33 1.09 -3.55
CA LEU A 192 -25.09 2.50 -3.23
C LEU A 192 -24.87 3.31 -4.51
N THR A 193 -25.34 4.55 -4.52
CA THR A 193 -25.26 5.45 -5.68
C THR A 193 -24.64 6.79 -5.32
N GLU A 194 -23.82 7.33 -6.21
CA GLU A 194 -23.24 8.68 -6.09
C GLU A 194 -24.35 9.72 -6.22
N ALA A 195 -24.40 10.68 -5.27
CA ALA A 195 -25.39 11.74 -5.26
C ALA A 195 -25.07 12.81 -6.32
N ALA A 196 -26.05 13.63 -6.67
CA ALA A 196 -25.80 14.83 -7.47
C ALA A 196 -24.84 15.78 -6.74
N GLY A 197 -24.06 16.54 -7.51
CA GLY A 197 -23.18 17.57 -6.97
C GLY A 197 -23.94 18.79 -6.47
N SER A 198 -23.28 19.59 -5.63
CA SER A 198 -23.84 20.84 -5.10
C SER A 198 -22.98 22.05 -5.44
N GLY A 199 -23.58 23.25 -5.49
CA GLY A 199 -22.84 24.50 -5.70
C GLY A 199 -22.17 24.63 -7.08
N GLY A 200 -22.69 23.94 -8.10
CA GLY A 200 -22.12 23.90 -9.46
C GLY A 200 -21.08 22.79 -9.67
N CYS A 201 -20.89 21.91 -8.68
CA CYS A 201 -19.92 20.83 -8.76
C CYS A 201 -20.45 19.56 -9.46
N PRO A 202 -19.56 18.71 -10.00
CA PRO A 202 -19.89 17.37 -10.50
C PRO A 202 -20.54 16.47 -9.43
N SER A 203 -21.13 15.36 -9.88
CA SER A 203 -21.70 14.34 -8.97
C SER A 203 -20.73 13.94 -7.85
N GLY A 204 -21.28 13.78 -6.65
CA GLY A 204 -20.55 13.40 -5.45
C GLY A 204 -19.68 14.50 -4.83
N MET A 205 -19.69 15.72 -5.38
CA MET A 205 -18.82 16.83 -4.93
C MET A 205 -19.57 18.00 -4.28
N VAL A 206 -18.85 18.70 -3.41
CA VAL A 206 -19.24 19.97 -2.81
C VAL A 206 -18.25 21.06 -3.22
N ARG A 207 -18.71 22.31 -3.27
CA ARG A 207 -17.87 23.46 -3.62
C ARG A 207 -17.06 23.91 -2.41
N VAL A 208 -15.74 23.99 -2.57
CA VAL A 208 -14.80 24.59 -1.61
C VAL A 208 -14.07 25.71 -2.32
N SER A 209 -14.32 26.96 -1.91
CA SER A 209 -13.70 28.13 -2.53
C SER A 209 -13.98 28.18 -4.06
N ASN A 210 -12.92 28.08 -4.86
CA ASN A 210 -12.89 28.12 -6.32
C ASN A 210 -12.66 26.74 -6.95
N PHE A 211 -12.86 25.66 -6.20
CA PHE A 211 -12.79 24.29 -6.69
C PHE A 211 -13.90 23.44 -6.09
N CYS A 212 -14.07 22.24 -6.62
CA CYS A 212 -14.96 21.20 -6.13
C CYS A 212 -14.12 20.08 -5.54
N ILE A 213 -14.59 19.49 -4.45
CA ILE A 213 -13.98 18.31 -3.83
C ILE A 213 -15.03 17.25 -3.59
N ASP A 214 -14.65 15.98 -3.75
CA ASP A 214 -15.49 14.86 -3.36
C ASP A 214 -15.90 14.99 -1.90
N GLN A 215 -17.21 14.87 -1.66
CA GLN A 215 -17.79 14.99 -0.33
C GLN A 215 -17.29 13.91 0.64
N TYR A 216 -16.99 12.73 0.10
CA TYR A 216 -16.51 11.55 0.83
C TYR A 216 -15.23 11.03 0.17
N GLU A 217 -14.47 10.19 0.86
CA GLU A 217 -13.38 9.43 0.24
C GLU A 217 -13.92 8.59 -0.93
N ALA A 218 -13.10 8.43 -1.96
CA ALA A 218 -13.52 7.74 -3.17
C ALA A 218 -13.67 6.23 -2.92
N SER A 219 -14.70 5.65 -3.52
CA SER A 219 -14.78 4.22 -3.82
C SER A 219 -14.64 4.01 -5.33
N LEU A 220 -14.48 2.77 -5.78
CA LEU A 220 -14.26 2.45 -7.20
C LEU A 220 -15.41 1.66 -7.81
N VAL A 221 -15.62 1.90 -9.11
CA VAL A 221 -16.31 0.99 -10.01
C VAL A 221 -15.39 0.64 -11.18
N GLU A 222 -15.40 -0.61 -11.63
CA GLU A 222 -14.71 -1.04 -12.84
C GLU A 222 -15.47 -0.56 -14.08
N VAL A 223 -14.74 -0.07 -15.08
CA VAL A 223 -15.28 0.32 -16.39
C VAL A 223 -15.06 -0.84 -17.36
N LEU A 224 -16.17 -1.43 -17.84
CA LEU A 224 -16.13 -2.54 -18.78
C LEU A 224 -15.96 -2.05 -20.22
N PHE A 225 -15.55 -2.93 -21.13
CA PHE A 225 -15.28 -2.61 -22.53
C PHE A 225 -16.49 -1.98 -23.26
N ASN A 226 -17.71 -2.35 -22.87
CA ASN A 226 -18.95 -1.80 -23.43
C ASN A 226 -19.36 -0.44 -22.82
N GLY A 227 -18.51 0.16 -21.98
CA GLY A 227 -18.76 1.43 -21.29
C GLY A 227 -19.64 1.35 -20.05
N THR A 228 -20.20 0.17 -19.74
CA THR A 228 -20.95 -0.04 -18.49
C THR A 228 -20.01 -0.21 -17.30
N THR A 229 -20.53 -0.06 -16.09
CA THR A 229 -19.72 -0.17 -14.86
C THR A 229 -20.16 -1.34 -13.99
N ARG A 230 -19.18 -1.97 -13.31
CA ARG A 230 -19.40 -2.99 -12.28
C ARG A 230 -18.77 -2.56 -10.97
N GLN A 231 -19.35 -2.98 -9.84
CA GLN A 231 -18.80 -2.68 -8.51
C GLN A 231 -17.39 -3.25 -8.35
N TRP A 232 -16.49 -2.46 -7.75
CA TRP A 232 -15.16 -2.91 -7.38
C TRP A 232 -15.08 -3.18 -5.86
N SER A 233 -14.19 -4.08 -5.45
CA SER A 233 -13.97 -4.35 -4.03
C SER A 233 -13.02 -3.32 -3.43
N PRO A 234 -13.40 -2.59 -2.36
CA PRO A 234 -12.56 -1.57 -1.74
C PRO A 234 -11.31 -2.14 -1.05
N TYR A 235 -11.23 -3.47 -0.93
CA TYR A 235 -10.16 -4.18 -0.25
C TYR A 235 -9.05 -4.66 -1.19
N PHE A 236 -9.19 -4.44 -2.51
CA PHE A 236 -8.23 -4.92 -3.50
C PHE A 236 -7.67 -3.76 -4.32
N ASN A 237 -6.34 -3.75 -4.49
CA ASN A 237 -5.66 -2.87 -5.41
C ASN A 237 -6.17 -3.11 -6.86
N PRO A 238 -6.50 -2.06 -7.64
CA PRO A 238 -7.02 -2.21 -8.99
C PRO A 238 -5.99 -2.71 -10.02
N GLY A 239 -4.71 -2.73 -9.69
CA GLY A 239 -3.65 -3.09 -10.62
C GLY A 239 -3.71 -2.21 -11.87
N THR A 240 -3.92 -2.83 -13.01
CA THR A 240 -4.12 -2.18 -14.32
C THR A 240 -5.59 -2.13 -14.76
N THR A 241 -6.52 -2.64 -13.96
CA THR A 241 -7.95 -2.62 -14.29
C THR A 241 -8.44 -1.19 -14.43
N PRO A 242 -9.15 -0.84 -15.52
CA PRO A 242 -9.74 0.48 -15.67
C PRO A 242 -10.86 0.68 -14.64
N VAL A 243 -10.65 1.61 -13.72
CA VAL A 243 -11.57 1.91 -12.62
C VAL A 243 -11.90 3.40 -12.60
N LYS A 244 -13.14 3.73 -12.26
CA LYS A 244 -13.64 5.09 -12.12
C LYS A 244 -13.92 5.38 -10.64
N ALA A 245 -13.48 6.55 -10.16
CA ALA A 245 -13.78 7.01 -8.81
C ALA A 245 -15.23 7.47 -8.68
N VAL A 246 -15.87 7.13 -7.55
CA VAL A 246 -17.21 7.60 -7.16
C VAL A 246 -17.22 8.01 -5.68
N SER A 247 -17.81 9.16 -5.37
CA SER A 247 -17.94 9.71 -4.01
C SER A 247 -19.34 9.41 -3.46
N VAL A 248 -19.44 8.40 -2.61
CA VAL A 248 -20.72 7.80 -2.22
C VAL A 248 -20.84 7.77 -0.71
N LYS A 249 -21.94 8.30 -0.17
CA LYS A 249 -22.25 8.22 1.27
C LYS A 249 -22.50 6.78 1.69
N GLY A 250 -21.95 6.37 2.84
CA GLY A 250 -22.16 5.05 3.41
C GLY A 250 -21.36 3.93 2.72
N ALA A 251 -20.52 4.27 1.75
CA ALA A 251 -19.62 3.32 1.10
C ALA A 251 -18.43 2.99 2.01
N VAL A 252 -17.87 1.80 1.87
CA VAL A 252 -16.50 1.54 2.34
C VAL A 252 -15.55 2.18 1.33
N PRO A 253 -14.65 3.09 1.77
CA PRO A 253 -13.77 3.80 0.85
C PRO A 253 -12.69 2.87 0.29
N GLN A 254 -12.16 3.22 -0.88
CA GLN A 254 -11.13 2.42 -1.54
C GLN A 254 -9.79 2.52 -0.77
N GLY A 255 -9.38 1.42 -0.13
CA GLY A 255 -8.03 1.24 0.37
C GLY A 255 -7.08 0.64 -0.68
N TYR A 256 -5.83 0.36 -0.30
CA TYR A 256 -4.86 -0.37 -1.12
C TYR A 256 -4.61 0.25 -2.49
N ILE A 257 -4.69 1.58 -2.62
CA ILE A 257 -4.50 2.26 -3.91
C ILE A 257 -3.26 3.16 -3.88
N ASN A 258 -2.53 3.21 -4.99
CA ASN A 258 -1.41 4.13 -5.15
C ASN A 258 -1.83 5.45 -5.81
N GLY A 259 -0.97 6.47 -5.74
CA GLY A 259 -1.27 7.81 -6.27
C GLY A 259 -1.53 7.83 -7.78
N LYS A 260 -0.85 6.97 -8.56
CA LYS A 260 -1.05 6.86 -10.01
C LYS A 260 -2.44 6.30 -10.37
N GLN A 261 -2.86 5.25 -9.66
CA GLN A 261 -4.17 4.63 -9.80
C GLN A 261 -5.27 5.58 -9.35
N ALA A 262 -5.09 6.28 -8.22
CA ALA A 262 -6.02 7.29 -7.74
C ALA A 262 -6.23 8.41 -8.77
N ALA A 263 -5.14 8.94 -9.34
CA ALA A 263 -5.22 9.97 -10.38
C ALA A 263 -5.94 9.46 -11.65
N ALA A 264 -5.66 8.23 -12.09
CA ALA A 264 -6.33 7.62 -13.23
C ALA A 264 -7.83 7.41 -12.97
N ALA A 265 -8.21 6.99 -11.76
CA ALA A 265 -9.60 6.80 -11.36
C ALA A 265 -10.38 8.12 -11.32
N CYS A 266 -9.78 9.18 -10.79
CA CYS A 266 -10.37 10.53 -10.84
C CYS A 266 -10.54 11.00 -12.29
N LYS A 267 -9.52 10.79 -13.14
CA LYS A 267 -9.59 11.17 -14.56
C LYS A 267 -10.73 10.46 -15.30
N LEU A 268 -10.92 9.16 -15.07
CA LEU A 268 -12.04 8.40 -15.63
C LEU A 268 -13.41 8.85 -15.10
N ALA A 269 -13.45 9.55 -13.97
CA ALA A 269 -14.65 10.17 -13.43
C ALA A 269 -14.91 11.59 -13.99
N GLY A 270 -14.06 12.10 -14.89
CA GLY A 270 -14.11 13.49 -15.36
C GLY A 270 -13.64 14.49 -14.30
N LYS A 271 -12.88 14.01 -13.30
CA LYS A 271 -12.32 14.78 -12.18
C LYS A 271 -10.79 14.73 -12.26
N ARG A 272 -10.10 15.23 -11.23
CA ARG A 272 -8.65 15.09 -11.03
C ARG A 272 -8.35 14.76 -9.57
N LEU A 273 -7.13 14.34 -9.27
CA LEU A 273 -6.69 14.23 -7.88
C LEU A 273 -6.58 15.65 -7.30
N CYS A 274 -6.93 15.83 -6.02
CA CYS A 274 -6.79 17.11 -5.35
C CYS A 274 -5.32 17.53 -5.26
N THR A 275 -5.04 18.82 -5.48
CA THR A 275 -3.72 19.35 -5.10
C THR A 275 -3.56 19.30 -3.58
N ASP A 276 -2.31 19.30 -3.13
CA ASP A 276 -1.96 19.32 -1.72
C ASP A 276 -2.59 20.50 -0.97
N THR A 277 -2.58 21.68 -1.60
CA THR A 277 -3.16 22.91 -1.06
C THR A 277 -4.68 22.89 -1.03
N GLU A 278 -5.34 22.34 -2.06
CA GLU A 278 -6.81 22.20 -2.09
C GLU A 278 -7.30 21.26 -1.00
N TRP A 279 -6.65 20.10 -0.85
CA TRP A 279 -7.00 19.15 0.20
C TRP A 279 -6.88 19.80 1.58
N LEU A 280 -5.75 20.49 1.83
CA LEU A 280 -5.50 21.18 3.10
C LEU A 280 -6.54 22.27 3.35
N ARG A 281 -6.85 23.09 2.34
CA ARG A 281 -7.88 24.13 2.43
C ARG A 281 -9.25 23.54 2.72
N ALA A 282 -9.62 22.44 2.07
CA ALA A 282 -10.90 21.78 2.31
C ALA A 282 -11.01 21.25 3.74
N CYS A 283 -9.96 20.62 4.27
CA CYS A 283 -9.95 20.08 5.62
C CYS A 283 -10.04 21.19 6.68
N ARG A 284 -9.23 22.24 6.54
CA ARG A 284 -9.10 23.29 7.57
C ARG A 284 -10.21 24.34 7.54
N GLY A 285 -10.99 24.40 6.47
CA GLY A 285 -12.01 25.44 6.29
C GLY A 285 -11.42 26.85 6.16
N THR A 286 -12.29 27.86 6.10
CA THR A 286 -11.88 29.28 6.06
C THR A 286 -11.20 29.77 7.34
N GLN A 287 -11.44 29.06 8.46
CA GLN A 287 -10.93 29.41 9.78
C GLN A 287 -9.57 28.76 10.09
N ASN A 288 -8.96 28.06 9.13
CA ASN A 288 -7.65 27.42 9.26
C ASN A 288 -7.57 26.45 10.46
N HIS A 289 -8.63 25.69 10.71
CA HIS A 289 -8.70 24.76 11.83
C HIS A 289 -7.59 23.70 11.81
N THR A 290 -7.21 23.19 12.98
CA THR A 290 -6.30 22.03 13.10
C THR A 290 -7.00 20.72 12.73
N TYR A 291 -8.28 20.57 13.09
CA TYR A 291 -9.12 19.42 12.80
C TYR A 291 -10.30 19.85 11.91
N PRO A 292 -10.95 18.92 11.18
CA PRO A 292 -12.09 19.26 10.31
C PRO A 292 -13.20 20.06 11.03
N TYR A 293 -13.36 19.79 12.33
CA TYR A 293 -14.42 20.32 13.18
C TYR A 293 -13.96 21.41 14.16
N GLY A 294 -12.70 21.87 14.13
CA GLY A 294 -12.21 22.91 15.06
C GLY A 294 -10.74 22.80 15.44
N ASN A 295 -10.33 23.55 16.46
CA ASN A 295 -8.93 23.58 16.92
C ASN A 295 -8.64 22.64 18.11
N THR A 296 -9.66 22.06 18.72
CA THR A 296 -9.53 21.15 19.86
C THR A 296 -9.83 19.73 19.42
N ARG A 297 -8.93 18.78 19.70
CA ARG A 297 -9.15 17.36 19.38
C ARG A 297 -10.35 16.83 20.14
N GLN A 298 -11.22 16.10 19.45
CA GLN A 298 -12.36 15.42 20.04
C GLN A 298 -12.26 13.91 19.77
N PRO A 299 -11.78 13.10 20.73
CA PRO A 299 -11.63 11.66 20.55
C PRO A 299 -12.94 10.99 20.12
N GLY A 300 -12.85 10.10 19.13
CA GLY A 300 -14.00 9.31 18.64
C GLY A 300 -14.91 10.03 17.64
N VAL A 301 -14.70 11.34 17.41
CA VAL A 301 -15.45 12.11 16.40
C VAL A 301 -15.12 11.65 15.00
N CYS A 302 -13.84 11.36 14.71
CA CYS A 302 -13.39 10.74 13.47
C CYS A 302 -13.06 9.25 13.68
N ASN A 303 -12.81 8.53 12.60
CA ASN A 303 -12.26 7.17 12.66
C ASN A 303 -10.74 7.24 12.70
N ASP A 304 -10.14 7.53 13.85
CA ASP A 304 -8.74 7.96 13.97
C ASP A 304 -7.93 7.24 15.05
N ALA A 305 -8.45 6.15 15.61
CA ALA A 305 -7.82 5.47 16.73
C ALA A 305 -8.02 3.96 16.68
N ARG A 306 -6.91 3.24 16.78
CA ARG A 306 -6.86 1.79 16.97
C ARG A 306 -5.69 1.43 17.89
N SER A 307 -5.96 0.68 18.95
CA SER A 307 -4.94 0.32 19.95
C SER A 307 -3.94 -0.72 19.43
N LYS A 308 -4.40 -1.72 18.67
CA LYS A 308 -3.57 -2.76 18.09
C LYS A 308 -3.33 -2.50 16.60
N HIS A 309 -2.08 -2.57 16.16
CA HIS A 309 -1.77 -2.46 14.73
C HIS A 309 -2.58 -3.52 13.94
N PRO A 310 -3.31 -3.16 12.88
CA PRO A 310 -4.30 -4.06 12.28
C PRO A 310 -3.68 -5.31 11.66
N ALA A 311 -2.46 -5.21 11.11
CA ALA A 311 -1.74 -6.39 10.65
C ALA A 311 -1.32 -7.32 11.81
N VAL A 312 -0.92 -6.77 12.96
CA VAL A 312 -0.56 -7.55 14.16
C VAL A 312 -1.80 -8.21 14.75
N GLU A 313 -2.95 -7.54 14.68
CA GLU A 313 -4.24 -8.15 15.05
C GLU A 313 -4.64 -9.28 14.13
N TYR A 314 -4.55 -9.08 12.81
CA TYR A 314 -4.94 -10.08 11.83
C TYR A 314 -4.08 -11.35 11.92
N TYR A 315 -2.75 -11.19 12.03
CA TYR A 315 -1.81 -12.32 12.05
C TYR A 315 -1.55 -12.90 13.44
N GLY A 316 -2.04 -12.26 14.51
CA GLY A 316 -1.82 -12.71 15.88
C GLY A 316 -0.36 -12.62 16.35
N THR A 317 0.51 -11.89 15.64
CA THR A 317 1.93 -11.79 15.97
C THR A 317 2.51 -10.43 15.59
N SER A 318 3.52 -9.98 16.32
CA SER A 318 4.31 -8.77 16.05
C SER A 318 5.63 -9.06 15.33
N ALA A 319 5.82 -10.30 14.84
CA ALA A 319 7.01 -10.67 14.07
C ALA A 319 7.19 -9.76 12.84
N SER A 320 8.44 -9.42 12.53
CA SER A 320 8.79 -8.43 11.51
C SER A 320 8.20 -8.72 10.12
N TRP A 321 8.03 -10.01 9.76
CA TRP A 321 7.47 -10.40 8.48
C TRP A 321 6.03 -9.90 8.25
N VAL A 322 5.27 -9.61 9.32
CA VAL A 322 3.89 -9.10 9.23
C VAL A 322 3.81 -7.80 8.44
N PHE A 323 4.80 -6.92 8.59
CA PHE A 323 4.85 -5.63 7.89
C PHE A 323 5.20 -5.76 6.40
N SER A 324 5.61 -6.95 5.94
CA SER A 324 5.71 -7.25 4.51
C SER A 324 4.37 -7.69 3.88
N LYS A 325 3.32 -7.86 4.70
CA LYS A 325 2.01 -8.37 4.29
C LYS A 325 0.89 -7.34 4.41
N LEU A 326 1.23 -6.06 4.41
CA LEU A 326 0.27 -4.95 4.53
C LEU A 326 -0.71 -4.84 3.36
N GLY A 327 -0.45 -5.52 2.23
CA GLY A 327 -1.37 -5.64 1.10
C GLY A 327 -2.47 -6.70 1.27
N ASN A 328 -2.55 -7.38 2.41
CA ASN A 328 -3.56 -8.41 2.64
C ASN A 328 -4.97 -7.78 2.77
N PRO A 329 -5.96 -8.20 1.94
CA PRO A 329 -7.27 -7.56 1.86
C PRO A 329 -8.13 -7.75 3.13
N CYS A 330 -7.75 -8.68 4.00
CA CYS A 330 -8.48 -8.94 5.24
C CYS A 330 -8.15 -7.93 6.35
N ILE A 331 -7.04 -7.20 6.26
CA ILE A 331 -6.66 -6.17 7.24
C ILE A 331 -7.75 -5.10 7.33
N ASN A 332 -8.24 -4.58 6.19
CA ASN A 332 -9.33 -3.61 6.14
C ASN A 332 -10.74 -4.22 6.26
N GLN A 333 -10.84 -5.53 6.49
CA GLN A 333 -12.10 -6.21 6.81
C GLN A 333 -12.22 -6.54 8.30
N LEU A 334 -11.18 -6.28 9.09
CA LEU A 334 -11.25 -6.36 10.55
C LEU A 334 -12.32 -5.42 11.10
N ALA A 335 -12.93 -5.79 12.23
CA ALA A 335 -13.79 -4.90 12.97
C ALA A 335 -13.06 -3.59 13.32
N ASN A 336 -13.77 -2.47 13.26
CA ASN A 336 -13.25 -1.14 13.57
C ASN A 336 -11.99 -0.76 12.75
N SER A 337 -11.88 -1.25 11.52
CA SER A 337 -10.87 -0.79 10.55
C SER A 337 -11.44 0.36 9.71
N LEU A 338 -11.83 0.11 8.46
CA LEU A 338 -12.50 1.11 7.62
C LEU A 338 -13.92 1.41 8.11
N GLY A 339 -14.18 2.69 8.33
CA GLY A 339 -15.52 3.22 8.56
C GLY A 339 -16.22 3.48 7.22
N LYS A 340 -17.54 3.27 7.19
CA LYS A 340 -18.36 3.73 6.07
C LYS A 340 -18.30 5.25 5.99
N THR A 341 -18.11 5.79 4.80
CA THR A 341 -18.04 7.23 4.55
C THR A 341 -19.26 7.96 5.13
N GLY A 342 -19.02 9.05 5.84
CA GLY A 342 -20.03 9.85 6.52
C GLY A 342 -20.68 9.20 7.75
N ALA A 343 -20.26 8.00 8.18
CA ALA A 343 -20.80 7.35 9.38
C ALA A 343 -20.40 8.11 10.66
N LYS A 344 -19.21 8.71 10.65
CA LYS A 344 -18.73 9.63 11.69
C LYS A 344 -19.31 11.03 11.44
N THR A 345 -20.56 11.23 11.82
CA THR A 345 -21.32 12.45 11.47
C THR A 345 -20.72 13.76 12.00
N GLY A 346 -19.86 13.68 13.04
CA GLY A 346 -19.11 14.83 13.55
C GLY A 346 -17.75 15.07 12.85
N CYS A 347 -17.24 14.11 12.08
CA CYS A 347 -16.00 14.24 11.31
C CYS A 347 -16.29 14.96 9.99
N VAL A 348 -16.67 16.24 10.08
CA VAL A 348 -17.15 17.01 8.93
C VAL A 348 -16.67 18.44 9.00
N THR A 349 -16.31 19.01 7.86
CA THR A 349 -15.93 20.42 7.72
C THR A 349 -17.16 21.33 7.64
N ALA A 350 -16.94 22.64 7.78
CA ALA A 350 -18.01 23.63 7.58
C ALA A 350 -18.64 23.52 6.17
N GLU A 351 -17.81 23.28 5.15
CA GLU A 351 -18.23 23.05 3.76
C GLU A 351 -18.78 21.63 3.49
N LYS A 352 -19.06 20.84 4.53
CA LYS A 352 -19.67 19.50 4.44
C LYS A 352 -18.82 18.46 3.71
N VAL A 353 -17.50 18.54 3.85
CA VAL A 353 -16.58 17.49 3.43
C VAL A 353 -16.34 16.55 4.62
N TYR A 354 -16.63 15.26 4.44
CA TYR A 354 -16.57 14.28 5.52
C TYR A 354 -15.23 13.54 5.54
N ASP A 355 -14.88 13.05 6.72
CA ASP A 355 -13.80 12.08 6.95
C ASP A 355 -12.43 12.58 6.42
N MET A 356 -12.22 13.90 6.42
CA MET A 356 -10.94 14.52 6.06
C MET A 356 -9.82 14.22 7.08
N MET A 357 -10.14 13.54 8.17
CA MET A 357 -9.19 13.07 9.18
C MET A 357 -9.50 11.62 9.53
N GLY A 358 -8.47 10.79 9.55
CA GLY A 358 -8.60 9.37 9.84
C GLY A 358 -9.16 8.59 8.65
N ASN A 359 -9.70 7.41 8.94
CA ASN A 359 -10.15 6.42 7.96
C ASN A 359 -9.02 5.97 7.02
N LEU A 360 -8.73 6.69 5.94
CA LEU A 360 -7.62 6.41 5.04
C LEU A 360 -6.76 7.65 4.82
N HIS A 361 -5.46 7.44 4.64
CA HIS A 361 -4.59 8.43 4.04
C HIS A 361 -5.08 8.78 2.65
N GLU A 362 -5.03 10.05 2.28
CA GLU A 362 -5.52 10.47 0.97
C GLU A 362 -4.42 11.00 0.09
N TRP A 363 -4.16 10.32 -1.03
CA TRP A 363 -3.22 10.77 -2.05
C TRP A 363 -3.62 12.14 -2.61
N THR A 364 -2.62 13.01 -2.75
CA THR A 364 -2.73 14.30 -3.46
C THR A 364 -2.02 14.21 -4.82
N SER A 365 -2.25 15.19 -5.69
CA SER A 365 -1.65 15.27 -7.03
C SER A 365 -0.15 15.57 -7.04
N THR A 366 0.51 15.61 -5.87
CA THR A 366 1.93 15.93 -5.77
C THR A 366 2.78 14.80 -6.35
N SER A 367 3.61 15.12 -7.35
CA SER A 367 4.39 14.12 -8.11
C SER A 367 5.41 13.35 -7.27
N SER A 368 5.97 13.97 -6.22
CA SER A 368 6.89 13.31 -5.29
C SER A 368 6.20 12.30 -4.36
N GLY A 369 4.86 12.30 -4.30
CA GLY A 369 4.08 11.47 -3.41
C GLY A 369 3.81 12.14 -2.07
N ILE A 370 2.57 12.61 -1.89
CA ILE A 370 2.07 13.10 -0.60
C ILE A 370 0.69 12.51 -0.38
N PHE A 371 0.46 12.00 0.83
CA PHE A 371 -0.88 11.74 1.34
C PHE A 371 -1.12 12.43 2.68
N ARG A 372 -2.38 12.75 2.94
CA ARG A 372 -2.83 13.60 4.05
C ARG A 372 -3.91 12.96 4.93
N GLY A 373 -4.20 13.61 6.05
CA GLY A 373 -5.36 13.34 6.91
C GLY A 373 -5.19 12.27 7.98
N GLY A 374 -4.13 11.47 7.90
CA GLY A 374 -3.99 10.30 8.76
C GLY A 374 -4.90 9.16 8.28
N TYR A 375 -5.05 8.11 9.08
CA TYR A 375 -5.85 6.92 8.79
C TYR A 375 -6.42 6.38 10.10
N TYR A 376 -7.17 5.27 10.07
CA TYR A 376 -7.87 4.75 11.25
C TYR A 376 -6.98 4.29 12.42
N VAL A 377 -5.64 4.30 12.25
CA VAL A 377 -4.69 4.00 13.34
C VAL A 377 -4.03 5.26 13.88
N ASP A 378 -3.66 6.21 13.01
CA ASP A 378 -2.86 7.39 13.39
C ASP A 378 -3.23 8.65 12.59
N THR A 379 -3.32 9.76 13.32
CA THR A 379 -3.64 11.10 12.81
C THR A 379 -2.83 12.20 13.51
N TYR A 380 -1.72 11.85 14.18
CA TYR A 380 -0.92 12.81 14.94
C TYR A 380 0.59 12.72 14.70
N ARG A 381 1.15 11.53 14.37
CA ARG A 381 2.62 11.38 14.27
C ARG A 381 3.26 12.26 13.19
N ASN A 382 2.58 12.46 12.06
CA ASN A 382 3.05 13.30 10.96
C ASN A 382 2.32 14.65 10.88
N GLY A 383 1.86 15.17 12.02
CA GLY A 383 1.09 16.40 12.15
C GLY A 383 -0.36 16.13 12.58
N ASN A 384 -0.93 17.03 13.38
CA ASN A 384 -2.27 16.83 13.95
C ASN A 384 -3.38 17.06 12.93
N GLY A 385 -4.29 16.10 12.79
CA GLY A 385 -5.54 16.25 12.05
C GLY A 385 -5.33 16.64 10.59
N CYS A 386 -5.86 17.79 10.19
CA CYS A 386 -5.69 18.32 8.83
C CYS A 386 -4.23 18.60 8.45
N LEU A 387 -3.36 18.78 9.44
CA LEU A 387 -1.93 19.03 9.21
C LEU A 387 -1.15 17.74 8.95
N TYR A 388 -1.75 16.57 9.18
CA TYR A 388 -1.11 15.30 8.93
C TYR A 388 -0.66 15.20 7.47
N ARG A 389 0.64 15.00 7.27
CA ARG A 389 1.26 14.98 5.94
C ARG A 389 2.42 13.99 5.90
N THR A 390 2.27 12.93 5.12
CA THR A 390 3.35 11.95 4.89
C THR A 390 4.02 12.20 3.54
N THR A 391 5.35 12.14 3.52
CA THR A 391 6.19 12.32 2.31
C THR A 391 7.22 11.21 2.12
N ALA A 392 7.17 10.15 2.93
CA ALA A 392 8.16 9.08 2.92
C ALA A 392 8.04 8.14 1.71
N HIS A 393 6.98 8.26 0.91
CA HIS A 393 6.66 7.34 -0.17
C HIS A 393 6.37 8.07 -1.47
N ASN A 394 6.85 7.51 -2.59
CA ASN A 394 6.48 7.99 -3.92
C ASN A 394 5.09 7.50 -4.34
N THR A 395 4.59 8.01 -5.47
CA THR A 395 3.24 7.73 -6.00
C THR A 395 2.96 6.28 -6.41
N SER A 396 3.94 5.38 -6.32
CA SER A 396 3.76 3.94 -6.61
C SER A 396 3.47 3.12 -5.35
N HIS A 397 3.67 3.69 -4.16
CA HIS A 397 3.37 3.04 -2.89
C HIS A 397 1.88 2.82 -2.69
N TRP A 398 1.52 1.73 -2.05
CA TRP A 398 0.17 1.46 -1.55
C TRP A 398 0.22 0.41 -0.45
N ASP A 399 -0.71 0.51 0.48
CA ASP A 399 -0.96 -0.46 1.53
C ASP A 399 -2.41 -0.31 2.05
N TYR A 400 -2.75 -1.03 3.12
CA TYR A 400 -4.08 -0.96 3.73
C TYR A 400 -4.53 0.46 4.13
N SER A 401 -3.59 1.38 4.40
CA SER A 401 -3.87 2.73 4.89
C SER A 401 -4.11 3.74 3.78
N THR A 402 -3.77 3.43 2.52
CA THR A 402 -3.81 4.41 1.42
C THR A 402 -5.13 4.38 0.64
N GLY A 403 -5.76 5.55 0.56
CA GLY A 403 -6.96 5.89 -0.20
C GLY A 403 -6.79 7.24 -0.92
N PHE A 404 -7.90 7.87 -1.29
CA PHE A 404 -7.90 9.15 -2.01
C PHE A 404 -9.31 9.76 -2.09
N ARG A 405 -9.37 11.03 -2.51
CA ARG A 405 -10.58 11.67 -3.02
C ARG A 405 -10.26 12.58 -4.19
N CYS A 406 -11.24 12.87 -5.04
CA CYS A 406 -11.03 13.69 -6.23
C CYS A 406 -11.41 15.17 -6.00
N CYS A 407 -10.83 16.04 -6.82
CA CYS A 407 -11.19 17.44 -6.97
C CYS A 407 -11.56 17.74 -8.44
N ALA A 408 -12.23 18.86 -8.67
CA ALA A 408 -12.51 19.38 -10.00
C ALA A 408 -12.48 20.91 -9.96
N ASP A 409 -12.24 21.53 -11.10
CA ASP A 409 -12.37 22.98 -11.23
C ASP A 409 -13.86 23.35 -11.24
N VAL A 410 -14.20 24.52 -10.69
CA VAL A 410 -15.57 25.06 -10.86
C VAL A 410 -15.76 25.50 -12.32
N PRO A 411 -16.95 25.30 -12.91
CA PRO A 411 -17.26 25.79 -14.26
C PRO A 411 -17.11 27.31 -14.42
#